data_AF-A0A423H227-F1
#
_entry.id   AF-A0A423H227-F1
#
_cell.length_a   1.000
_cell.length_b   1.000
_cell.length_c   1.000
_cell.angle_alpha   90.00
_cell.angle_beta   90.00
_cell.angle_gamma   90.00
#
_symmetry.space_group_name_H-M   'P 1'
#
loop_
_entity.id
_entity.type
_entity.pdbx_description
1 polymer ?
#
loop_
_entity_poly.entity_id
_entity_poly.type
_entity_poly.pdbx_seq_one_letter_code
_entity_poly.pdbx_strand_id
1 'polypeptide(L)'
;MSNIRWFAVSNPEYKRYPEWRRSFGITDEGVVFVPAAMAGDSPELHVMLCAANEGQATAVHLNHHFVPSNWLKRELPKHHELIEIIEARARNEDITLIY
;
A
#
# COMPACT_ATOMS: atom_id res chain seq x y z
N MET A 1 16.97 1.92 9.21
CA MET A 1 16.07 2.23 8.09
C MET A 1 15.51 0.92 7.61
N SER A 2 14.23 0.65 7.87
CA SER A 2 13.57 -0.57 7.40
C SER A 2 13.55 -0.56 5.88
N ASN A 3 14.08 -1.60 5.24
CA ASN A 3 14.11 -1.69 3.79
C ASN A 3 12.70 -2.06 3.30
N ILE A 4 12.18 -1.33 2.31
CA ILE A 4 10.84 -1.57 1.75
C ILE A 4 11.02 -2.25 0.41
N ARG A 5 10.53 -3.48 0.30
CA ARG A 5 10.46 -4.24 -0.95
C ARG A 5 9.19 -3.85 -1.67
N TRP A 6 9.33 -3.29 -2.87
CA TRP A 6 8.21 -2.83 -3.69
C TRP A 6 7.82 -3.89 -4.71
N PHE A 7 6.53 -4.18 -4.79
CA PHE A 7 5.94 -5.13 -5.72
C PHE A 7 4.90 -4.40 -6.57
N ALA A 8 4.83 -4.73 -7.86
CA ALA A 8 3.81 -4.20 -8.76
C ALA A 8 3.04 -5.35 -9.39
N VAL A 9 1.71 -5.37 -9.23
CA VAL A 9 0.84 -6.39 -9.84
C VAL A 9 0.68 -6.08 -11.32
N SER A 10 0.85 -7.05 -12.22
CA SER A 10 0.64 -6.90 -13.67
C SER A 10 -0.76 -6.38 -14.04
N ASN A 11 -0.85 -5.62 -15.13
CA ASN A 11 -2.13 -5.05 -15.56
C ASN A 11 -3.02 -6.17 -16.11
N PRO A 12 -4.31 -6.22 -15.75
CA PRO A 12 -5.25 -7.05 -16.49
C PRO A 12 -5.31 -6.59 -17.95
N GLU A 13 -5.42 -7.54 -18.88
CA GLU A 13 -5.27 -7.36 -20.34
C GLU A 13 -6.16 -6.24 -20.93
N TYR A 14 -7.22 -5.84 -20.21
CA TYR A 14 -8.23 -4.89 -20.67
C TYR A 14 -8.27 -3.55 -19.91
N LYS A 15 -7.41 -3.32 -18.90
CA LYS A 15 -7.34 -2.04 -18.18
C LYS A 15 -5.90 -1.64 -17.86
N ARG A 16 -5.48 -0.48 -18.37
CA ARG A 16 -4.21 0.14 -18.01
C ARG A 16 -4.38 0.98 -16.74
N TYR A 17 -4.12 0.37 -15.59
CA TYR A 17 -3.88 1.13 -14.36
C TYR A 17 -2.40 1.54 -14.30
N PRO A 18 -2.08 2.75 -13.83
CA PRO A 18 -0.71 3.16 -13.62
C PRO A 18 -0.04 2.26 -12.58
N GLU A 19 1.26 2.03 -12.73
CA GLU A 19 2.02 1.07 -11.93
C GLU A 19 1.94 1.37 -10.43
N TRP A 20 2.07 2.63 -10.05
CA TRP A 20 1.99 3.06 -8.65
C TRP A 20 0.69 2.62 -7.96
N ARG A 21 -0.45 2.61 -8.68
CA ARG A 21 -1.75 2.23 -8.11
C ARG A 21 -1.88 0.72 -7.91
N ARG A 22 -1.09 -0.05 -8.65
CA ARG A 22 -0.99 -1.51 -8.54
C ARG A 22 0.24 -1.95 -7.75
N SER A 23 0.96 -0.99 -7.18
CA SER A 23 2.14 -1.27 -6.40
C SER A 23 1.80 -1.33 -4.92
N PHE A 24 2.54 -2.15 -4.19
CA PHE A 24 2.52 -2.18 -2.74
C PHE A 24 3.94 -2.44 -2.23
N GLY A 25 4.26 -1.88 -1.07
CA GLY A 25 5.52 -2.10 -0.38
C GLY A 25 5.36 -3.11 0.74
N ILE A 26 6.41 -3.86 1.06
CA ILE A 26 6.46 -4.69 2.26
C ILE A 26 7.78 -4.38 2.97
N THR A 27 7.74 -4.02 4.25
CA THR A 27 8.96 -3.90 5.05
C THR A 27 9.49 -5.27 5.46
N ASP A 28 10.75 -5.32 5.89
CA ASP A 28 11.33 -6.50 6.54
C ASP A 28 10.52 -6.97 7.78
N GLU A 29 9.85 -6.03 8.44
CA GLU A 29 8.96 -6.27 9.59
C GLU A 29 7.57 -6.80 9.19
N GLY A 30 7.33 -7.00 7.89
CA GLY A 30 6.05 -7.48 7.36
C GLY A 30 4.94 -6.43 7.30
N VAL A 31 5.28 -5.14 7.44
CA VAL A 31 4.32 -4.04 7.30
C VAL A 31 4.07 -3.80 5.82
N VAL A 32 2.80 -3.91 5.42
CA VAL A 32 2.38 -3.66 4.04
C VAL A 32 2.08 -2.18 3.86
N PHE A 33 2.63 -1.60 2.81
CA PHE A 33 2.47 -0.21 2.39
C PHE A 33 1.62 -0.17 1.14
N VAL A 34 0.57 0.64 1.17
CA VAL A 34 -0.38 0.76 0.08
C VAL A 34 -0.51 2.22 -0.37
N PRO A 35 -0.88 2.49 -1.63
CA PRO A 35 -1.00 3.85 -2.12
C PRO A 35 -2.06 4.61 -1.32
N ALA A 36 -1.72 5.79 -0.80
CA ALA A 36 -2.66 6.63 -0.05
C ALA A 36 -3.87 7.04 -0.91
N ALA A 37 -3.70 7.13 -2.22
CA ALA A 37 -4.77 7.36 -3.18
C ALA A 37 -5.81 6.22 -3.25
N MET A 38 -5.56 5.04 -2.65
CA MET A 38 -6.60 4.00 -2.50
C MET A 38 -7.74 4.43 -1.58
N ALA A 39 -7.57 5.51 -0.82
CA ALA A 39 -8.66 6.11 -0.07
C ALA A 39 -9.83 6.59 -0.94
N GLY A 40 -9.61 6.75 -2.25
CA GLY A 40 -10.64 7.00 -3.25
C GLY A 40 -11.22 8.42 -3.20
N ASP A 41 -11.85 8.76 -2.09
CA ASP A 41 -12.54 10.03 -1.84
C ASP A 41 -11.59 11.13 -1.35
N SER A 42 -10.50 10.76 -0.70
CA SER A 42 -9.54 11.71 -0.11
C SER A 42 -8.32 11.89 -1.01
N PRO A 43 -7.81 13.13 -1.16
CA PRO A 43 -6.57 13.35 -1.89
C PRO A 43 -5.40 12.67 -1.17
N GLU A 44 -4.49 12.07 -1.95
CA GLU A 44 -3.34 11.30 -1.47
C GLU A 44 -2.54 12.03 -0.39
N LEU A 45 -2.28 13.32 -0.62
CA LEU A 45 -1.57 14.21 0.30
C LEU A 45 -2.28 14.35 1.65
N HIS A 46 -3.61 14.39 1.68
CA HIS A 46 -4.37 14.51 2.92
C HIS A 46 -4.28 13.22 3.74
N VAL A 47 -4.41 12.07 3.07
CA VAL A 47 -4.27 10.75 3.71
C VAL A 47 -2.86 10.56 4.25
N MET A 48 -1.84 10.94 3.49
CA MET A 48 -0.44 10.92 3.94
C MET A 48 -0.22 11.83 5.15
N LEU A 49 -0.79 13.05 5.13
CA LEU A 49 -0.66 14.00 6.24
C LEU A 49 -1.32 13.48 7.52
N CYS A 50 -2.50 12.85 7.43
CA CYS A 50 -3.15 12.21 8.56
C CYS A 50 -2.30 11.07 9.13
N ALA A 51 -1.77 10.19 8.27
CA ALA A 51 -0.89 9.10 8.69
C ALA A 51 0.35 9.64 9.40
N ALA A 52 1.00 10.65 8.81
CA ALA A 52 2.19 11.29 9.40
C ALA A 52 1.87 11.99 10.73
N ASN A 53 0.72 12.66 10.85
CA ASN A 53 0.27 13.31 12.08
C ASN A 53 -0.02 12.29 13.19
N GLU A 54 -0.46 11.08 12.86
CA GLU A 54 -0.63 9.96 13.79
C GLU A 54 0.66 9.16 14.04
N GLY A 55 1.81 9.66 13.56
CA GLY A 55 3.12 9.03 13.76
C GLY A 55 3.36 7.76 12.95
N GLN A 56 2.55 7.51 11.91
CA GLN A 56 2.79 6.39 11.01
C GLN A 56 3.97 6.66 10.09
N ALA A 57 4.75 5.62 9.82
CA ALA A 57 5.77 5.67 8.78
C ALA A 57 5.08 5.78 7.42
N THR A 58 5.38 6.84 6.67
CA THR A 58 4.93 7.02 5.29
C THR A 58 6.12 6.80 4.35
N ALA A 59 5.84 6.34 3.14
CA ALA A 59 6.86 6.06 2.14
C ALA A 59 6.49 6.72 0.81
N VAL A 60 7.49 7.06 0.01
CA VAL A 60 7.28 7.61 -1.33
C VAL A 60 7.86 6.63 -2.35
N HIS A 61 7.04 6.20 -3.30
CA HIS A 61 7.44 5.31 -4.38
C HIS A 61 6.78 5.73 -5.69
N LEU A 62 7.52 5.70 -6.80
CA LEU A 62 7.03 6.16 -8.11
C LEU A 62 6.41 7.57 -8.08
N ASN A 63 6.93 8.47 -7.23
CA ASN A 63 6.42 9.83 -7.02
C ASN A 63 5.01 9.91 -6.38
N HIS A 64 4.57 8.83 -5.73
CA HIS A 64 3.31 8.73 -5.00
C HIS A 64 3.54 8.35 -3.54
N HIS A 65 2.64 8.81 -2.66
CA HIS A 65 2.71 8.51 -1.23
C HIS A 65 2.01 7.19 -0.89
N PHE A 66 2.68 6.44 -0.02
CA PHE A 66 2.25 5.15 0.49
C PHE A 66 2.17 5.22 2.00
N VAL A 67 1.13 4.59 2.54
CA VAL A 67 0.82 4.55 3.96
C VAL A 67 0.64 3.09 4.39
N PRO A 68 0.78 2.78 5.69
CA PRO A 68 0.60 1.42 6.18
C PRO A 68 -0.83 0.94 5.95
N SER A 69 -0.98 -0.28 5.43
CA SER A 69 -2.27 -0.94 5.19
C SER A 69 -3.14 -0.97 6.44
N ASN A 70 -2.54 -1.35 7.58
CA ASN A 70 -3.21 -1.42 8.88
C ASN A 70 -3.80 -0.08 9.32
N TRP A 71 -3.09 1.02 9.07
CA TRP A 71 -3.58 2.35 9.39
C TRP A 71 -4.72 2.76 8.45
N LEU A 72 -4.53 2.57 7.14
CA LEU A 72 -5.55 2.89 6.13
C LEU A 72 -6.85 2.10 6.37
N LYS A 73 -6.72 0.85 6.80
CA LYS A 73 -7.83 -0.05 7.12
C LYS A 73 -8.66 0.44 8.31
N ARG A 74 -8.01 1.04 9.31
CA ARG A 74 -8.65 1.63 10.48
C ARG A 74 -9.40 2.92 10.12
N GLU A 75 -8.79 3.76 9.30
CA GLU A 75 -9.38 5.04 8.88
C GLU A 75 -10.49 4.88 7.84
N LEU A 76 -10.39 3.86 6.98
CA LEU A 76 -11.30 3.66 5.84
C LEU A 76 -11.89 2.25 5.86
N PRO A 77 -12.84 1.98 6.78
CA PRO A 77 -13.52 0.69 6.85
C PRO A 77 -14.25 0.32 5.55
N LYS A 78 -14.62 1.31 4.73
CA LYS A 78 -15.24 1.10 3.40
C LYS A 78 -14.29 0.40 2.39
N HIS A 79 -12.98 0.50 2.57
CA HIS A 79 -11.97 -0.10 1.69
C HIS A 79 -11.28 -1.31 2.33
N HIS A 80 -11.81 -1.83 3.45
CA HIS A 80 -11.24 -2.93 4.23
C HIS A 80 -10.99 -4.18 3.38
N GLU A 81 -11.98 -4.61 2.59
CA GLU A 81 -11.86 -5.80 1.73
C GLU A 81 -10.72 -5.67 0.71
N LEU A 82 -10.57 -4.49 0.09
CA LEU A 82 -9.52 -4.26 -0.89
C LEU A 82 -8.13 -4.25 -0.24
N ILE A 83 -8.02 -3.68 0.96
CA ILE A 83 -6.78 -3.70 1.74
C ILE A 83 -6.43 -5.13 2.15
N GLU A 84 -7.39 -5.92 2.64
CA GLU A 84 -7.15 -7.32 3.00
C GLU A 84 -6.69 -8.18 1.81
N ILE A 85 -7.25 -7.96 0.62
CA ILE A 85 -6.80 -8.65 -0.60
C ILE A 85 -5.33 -8.32 -0.89
N ILE A 86 -4.92 -7.07 -0.73
CA ILE A 86 -3.53 -6.65 -0.94
C ILE A 86 -2.62 -7.21 0.16
N GLU A 87 -3.06 -7.22 1.42
CA GLU A 87 -2.31 -7.82 2.53
C GLU A 87 -2.12 -9.33 2.34
N ALA A 88 -3.17 -10.04 1.91
CA ALA A 88 -3.10 -11.47 1.59
C ALA A 88 -2.16 -11.75 0.43
N ARG A 89 -2.18 -10.90 -0.61
CA ARG A 89 -1.25 -11.00 -1.74
C ARG A 89 0.19 -10.73 -1.30
N ALA A 90 0.41 -9.67 -0.53
CA ALA A 90 1.71 -9.32 0.02
C ALA A 90 2.31 -10.45 0.86
N ARG A 91 1.49 -11.10 1.69
CA ARG A 91 1.92 -12.28 2.47
C ARG A 91 2.33 -13.45 1.56
N ASN A 92 1.63 -13.66 0.45
CA ASN A 92 1.97 -14.73 -0.51
C ASN A 92 3.29 -14.43 -1.26
N GLU A 93 3.50 -13.18 -1.69
CA GLU A 93 4.75 -12.75 -2.32
C GLU A 93 5.93 -12.81 -1.33
N ASP A 94 5.72 -12.45 -0.06
CA ASP A 94 6.72 -12.61 1.00
C ASP A 94 7.09 -14.08 1.21
N ILE A 95 6.11 -15.00 1.29
CA ILE A 95 6.34 -16.45 1.39
C ILE A 95 7.10 -17.00 0.16
N THR A 96 6.83 -16.47 -1.02
CA THR A 96 7.49 -16.93 -2.27
C THR A 96 8.96 -16.53 -2.32
N LEU A 97 9.38 -15.51 -1.57
CA LEU A 97 10.79 -15.07 -1.48
C LEU A 97 11.62 -15.85 -0.44
N ILE A 98 10.98 -16.73 0.35
CA ILE A 98 11.63 -17.53 1.40
C ILE A 98 11.91 -18.98 0.94
N TYR A 99 11.59 -19.33 -0.31
CA TYR A 99 11.76 -20.67 -0.90
C TYR A 99 12.74 -20.69 -2.07
#